data_AF-A0A9Q0U4H7-F1
#
_entry.id   AF-A0A9Q0U4H7-F1
#
_cell.length_a   1.000
_cell.length_b   1.000
_cell.length_c   1.000
_cell.angle_alpha   90.00
_cell.angle_beta   90.00
_cell.angle_gamma   90.00
#
_symmetry.space_group_name_H-M   'P 1'
#
loop_
_entity.id
_entity.type
_entity.pdbx_description
1 polymer ?
#
loop_
_entity_poly.entity_id
_entity_poly.type
_entity_poly.pdbx_seq_one_letter_code
_entity_poly.pdbx_strand_id
1 'polypeptide(L)'
;MCTNHKVPSVHLQAILIASDCNPKWLAKHLPSLASSRKVPLIFVKDKRGGSLRLGELVKLKTAIAIGVKARGNAINEIVEGILCGNETNPDTDCQI
;
A
#
# COMPACT_ATOMS: atom_id res chain seq x y z
N MET A 1 -33.34 4.86 19.33
CA MET A 1 -32.31 3.83 19.61
C MET A 1 -31.33 3.84 18.45
N CYS A 2 -30.17 4.48 18.60
CA CYS A 2 -29.17 4.56 17.53
C CYS A 2 -28.41 3.23 17.47
N THR A 3 -28.62 2.45 16.41
CA THR A 3 -27.92 1.18 16.20
C THR A 3 -26.43 1.46 16.02
N ASN A 4 -25.62 1.03 17.00
CA ASN A 4 -24.16 0.97 16.90
C ASN A 4 -23.79 0.03 15.75
N HIS A 5 -23.69 0.56 14.53
CA HIS A 5 -23.08 -0.14 13.42
C HIS A 5 -21.60 -0.30 13.78
N LYS A 6 -21.24 -1.44 14.39
CA LYS A 6 -19.86 -1.84 14.59
C LYS A 6 -19.26 -2.03 13.21
N VAL A 7 -18.66 -0.96 12.69
CA VAL A 7 -17.96 -0.98 11.39
C VAL A 7 -17.01 -2.17 11.43
N PRO A 8 -17.07 -3.08 10.44
CA PRO A 8 -16.17 -4.22 10.40
C PRO A 8 -14.74 -3.71 10.51
N SER A 9 -14.01 -4.17 11.52
CA SER A 9 -12.61 -3.83 11.70
C SER A 9 -11.84 -4.42 10.51
N VAL A 10 -11.58 -3.61 9.50
CA VAL A 10 -10.71 -4.00 8.40
C VAL A 10 -9.27 -3.89 8.90
N HIS A 11 -8.63 -5.04 9.08
CA HIS A 11 -7.21 -5.10 9.40
C HIS A 11 -6.38 -4.98 8.11
N LEU A 12 -5.53 -3.95 8.04
CA LEU A 12 -4.59 -3.75 6.94
C LEU A 12 -3.23 -4.35 7.36
N GLN A 13 -2.61 -5.09 6.44
CA GLN A 13 -1.23 -5.56 6.61
C GLN A 13 -0.24 -4.43 6.32
N ALA A 14 -0.49 -3.63 5.29
CA ALA A 14 0.39 -2.53 4.89
C ALA A 14 -0.37 -1.44 4.11
N ILE A 15 0.24 -0.27 4.00
CA ILE A 15 -0.23 0.83 3.16
C ILE A 15 0.91 1.25 2.22
N LEU A 16 0.67 1.23 0.91
CA LEU A 16 1.58 1.77 -0.09
C LEU A 16 1.21 3.22 -0.38
N ILE A 17 2.17 4.14 -0.39
CA ILE A 17 1.94 5.58 -0.63
C ILE A 17 2.86 6.09 -1.72
N ALA A 18 2.28 6.74 -2.72
CA ALA A 18 3.01 7.43 -3.76
C ALA A 18 3.71 8.69 -3.21
N SER A 19 5.02 8.81 -3.43
CA SER A 19 5.83 9.92 -2.90
C SER A 19 5.63 11.25 -3.65
N ASP A 20 5.09 11.19 -4.86
CA ASP A 20 4.83 12.29 -5.79
C ASP A 20 3.40 12.90 -5.64
N CYS A 21 2.67 12.57 -4.57
CA CYS A 21 1.36 13.15 -4.30
C CYS A 21 1.41 14.68 -4.17
N ASN A 22 0.57 15.38 -4.95
CA ASN A 22 0.38 16.83 -4.88
C ASN A 22 -1.12 17.17 -4.82
N PRO A 23 -1.61 17.89 -3.81
CA PRO A 23 -0.85 18.52 -2.74
C PRO A 23 -0.38 17.54 -1.64
N LYS A 24 0.84 17.75 -1.14
CA LYS A 24 1.48 16.88 -0.13
C LYS A 24 0.71 16.77 1.20
N TRP A 25 -0.13 17.76 1.52
CA TRP A 25 -0.89 17.77 2.78
C TRP A 25 -1.92 16.63 2.86
N LEU A 26 -2.45 16.17 1.73
CA LEU A 26 -3.40 15.03 1.69
C LEU A 26 -2.75 13.75 2.24
N ALA A 27 -1.48 13.52 1.91
CA ALA A 27 -0.74 12.35 2.36
C ALA A 27 -0.08 12.54 3.73
N LYS A 28 0.02 13.78 4.25
CA LYS A 28 0.76 14.10 5.49
C LYS A 28 0.17 13.44 6.73
N HIS A 29 -1.13 13.20 6.76
CA HIS A 29 -1.80 12.55 7.88
C HIS A 29 -1.67 11.02 7.85
N LEU A 30 -1.39 10.42 6.69
CA LEU A 30 -1.36 8.97 6.54
C LEU A 30 -0.33 8.28 7.43
N PRO A 31 0.91 8.80 7.63
CA PRO A 31 1.85 8.22 8.58
C PRO A 31 1.33 8.18 10.02
N SER A 32 0.70 9.25 10.48
CA SER A 32 0.13 9.32 11.84
C SER A 32 -1.04 8.34 12.00
N LEU A 33 -1.93 8.28 11.00
CA LEU A 33 -3.06 7.35 11.01
C LEU A 33 -2.62 5.88 10.96
N ALA A 34 -1.60 5.57 10.16
CA ALA A 34 -1.03 4.23 10.04
C ALA A 34 -0.36 3.79 11.36
N SER A 35 0.44 4.68 11.96
CA SER A 35 1.09 4.45 13.26
C SER A 35 0.08 4.18 14.37
N SER A 36 -1.01 4.94 14.44
CA SER A 36 -2.09 4.73 15.42
C SER A 36 -2.70 3.32 15.36
N ARG A 37 -2.70 2.70 14.17
CA ARG A 37 -3.23 1.36 13.94
C ARG A 37 -2.14 0.28 13.88
N LYS A 38 -0.87 0.65 14.12
CA LYS A 38 0.31 -0.22 13.99
C LYS A 38 0.42 -0.88 12.61
N VAL A 39 0.06 -0.15 11.56
CA VAL A 39 0.14 -0.63 10.17
C VAL A 39 1.40 -0.04 9.52
N PRO A 40 2.29 -0.86 8.93
CA PRO A 40 3.45 -0.36 8.22
C PRO A 40 3.06 0.40 6.95
N LEU A 41 3.87 1.39 6.62
CA LEU A 41 3.65 2.30 5.50
C LEU A 41 4.89 2.27 4.60
N ILE A 42 4.69 1.97 3.32
CA ILE A 42 5.73 1.83 2.31
C ILE A 42 5.62 2.99 1.34
N PHE A 43 6.67 3.81 1.24
CA PHE A 43 6.72 4.88 0.25
C PHE A 43 7.18 4.34 -1.10
N VAL A 44 6.30 4.46 -2.10
CA VAL A 44 6.59 4.14 -3.49
C VAL A 44 7.24 5.36 -4.13
N LYS A 45 8.51 5.23 -4.49
CA LYS A 45 9.29 6.22 -5.24
C LYS A 45 9.58 5.67 -6.62
N ASP A 46 9.07 6.33 -7.64
CA ASP A 46 9.32 5.99 -9.04
C ASP A 46 9.74 7.24 -9.80
N LYS A 47 10.75 7.12 -10.68
CA LYS A 47 11.28 8.23 -11.48
C LYS A 47 10.29 8.72 -12.55
N ARG A 48 9.29 7.91 -12.91
CA ARG A 48 8.25 8.17 -13.91
C ARG A 48 6.88 8.49 -13.29
N GLY A 49 6.84 8.78 -11.98
CA GLY A 49 5.62 9.12 -11.24
C GLY A 49 5.06 7.92 -10.48
N GLY A 50 5.33 7.88 -9.17
CA GLY A 50 4.89 6.80 -8.29
C GLY A 50 3.38 6.63 -8.26
N SER A 51 2.64 7.74 -8.28
CA SER A 51 1.18 7.75 -8.27
C SER A 51 0.56 7.14 -9.53
N LEU A 52 1.18 7.34 -10.69
CA LEU A 52 0.77 6.74 -11.96
C LEU A 52 1.00 5.23 -11.93
N ARG A 53 2.23 4.79 -11.60
CA ARG A 53 2.59 3.36 -11.52
C ARG A 53 1.69 2.60 -10.53
N LEU A 54 1.44 3.21 -9.38
CA LEU A 54 0.60 2.62 -8.35
C LEU A 54 -0.86 2.47 -8.82
N GLY A 55 -1.37 3.44 -9.57
CA GLY A 55 -2.69 3.36 -10.21
C GLY A 55 -2.77 2.23 -11.23
N GLU A 56 -1.78 2.12 -12.11
CA GLU A 56 -1.78 1.11 -13.18
C GLU A 56 -1.79 -0.33 -12.65
N LEU A 57 -1.09 -0.59 -11.55
CA LEU A 57 -1.07 -1.91 -10.90
C LEU A 57 -2.48 -2.41 -10.55
N VAL A 58 -3.40 -1.49 -10.25
CA VAL A 58 -4.80 -1.78 -9.90
C VAL A 58 -5.78 -1.31 -10.97
N LYS A 59 -5.32 -1.12 -12.21
CA LYS A 59 -6.13 -0.70 -13.37
C LYS A 59 -6.86 0.64 -13.17
N LEU A 60 -6.23 1.57 -12.46
CA LEU A 60 -6.67 2.95 -12.28
C LEU A 60 -5.73 3.92 -13.00
N LYS A 61 -6.20 5.15 -13.24
CA LYS A 61 -5.35 6.20 -13.85
C LYS A 61 -4.21 6.63 -12.93
N THR A 62 -4.50 6.84 -11.66
CA THR A 62 -3.53 7.21 -10.62
C THR A 62 -4.00 6.70 -9.26
N ALA A 63 -3.07 6.52 -8.32
CA ALA A 63 -3.37 6.22 -6.93
C ALA A 63 -2.41 6.99 -6.01
N ILE A 64 -2.96 7.64 -4.98
CA ILE A 64 -2.15 8.30 -3.93
C ILE A 64 -1.68 7.28 -2.91
N ALA A 65 -2.58 6.38 -2.51
CA ALA A 65 -2.29 5.32 -1.56
C ALA A 65 -3.13 4.07 -1.86
N ILE A 66 -2.58 2.90 -1.53
CA ILE A 66 -3.27 1.61 -1.60
C ILE A 66 -3.13 0.91 -0.25
N GLY A 67 -4.26 0.54 0.35
CA GLY A 67 -4.28 -0.30 1.55
C GLY A 67 -4.34 -1.78 1.19
N VAL A 68 -3.39 -2.57 1.69
CA VAL A 68 -3.39 -4.03 1.55
C VAL A 68 -4.10 -4.64 2.74
N LYS A 69 -5.24 -5.27 2.49
CA LYS A 69 -6.00 -5.98 3.52
C LYS A 69 -5.29 -7.28 3.92
N ALA A 70 -5.16 -7.54 5.21
CA ALA A 70 -4.63 -8.82 5.69
C ALA A 70 -5.66 -9.93 5.45
N ARG A 71 -5.39 -10.82 4.49
CA ARG A 71 -6.23 -12.00 4.20
C ARG A 71 -5.45 -13.30 4.06
N GLY A 72 -4.12 -13.27 4.11
CA GLY A 72 -3.27 -14.46 3.92
C GLY A 72 -3.29 -14.98 2.48
N ASN A 73 -3.38 -14.09 1.50
CA ASN A 73 -3.29 -14.46 0.09
C ASN A 73 -1.88 -14.19 -0.47
N ALA A 74 -1.64 -14.54 -1.75
CA ALA A 74 -0.35 -14.34 -2.41
C ALA A 74 0.15 -12.87 -2.37
N ILE A 75 -0.74 -11.87 -2.37
CA ILE A 75 -0.33 -10.46 -2.22
C ILE A 75 0.26 -10.24 -0.83
N ASN A 76 -0.37 -10.82 0.20
CA ASN A 76 0.12 -10.70 1.56
C ASN A 76 1.49 -11.36 1.75
N GLU A 77 1.77 -12.49 1.09
CA GLU A 77 3.07 -13.16 1.13
C GLU A 77 4.18 -12.30 0.50
N ILE A 78 3.91 -11.71 -0.67
CA ILE A 78 4.85 -10.79 -1.33
C ILE A 78 5.14 -9.57 -0.45
N VAL A 79 4.09 -8.98 0.13
CA VAL A 79 4.24 -7.83 1.04
C VAL A 79 5.03 -8.21 2.29
N GLU A 80 4.82 -9.40 2.85
CA GLU A 80 5.60 -9.91 3.98
C GLU A 80 7.09 -10.02 3.62
N GLY A 81 7.42 -10.55 2.44
CA GLY A 81 8.80 -10.61 1.95
C GLY A 81 9.47 -9.22 1.87
N ILE A 82 8.74 -8.21 1.40
CA ILE A 82 9.21 -6.82 1.34
C ILE A 82 9.43 -6.25 2.76
N LEU A 83 8.52 -6.54 3.69
CA LEU A 83 8.60 -6.04 5.07
C LEU A 83 9.72 -6.71 5.88
N CYS A 84 9.98 -8.00 5.65
CA CYS A 84 11.04 -8.75 6.31
C CYS A 84 12.45 -8.48 5.73
N GLY A 85 12.55 -7.76 4.61
CA GLY A 85 13.82 -7.44 3.97
C GLY A 85 14.44 -8.61 3.19
N ASN A 86 13.61 -9.54 2.71
CA ASN A 86 14.07 -10.61 1.83
C ASN A 86 14.30 -10.00 0.45
N GLU A 87 15.53 -10.02 -0.05
CA GLU A 87 15.88 -9.51 -1.37
C GLU A 87 15.12 -10.30 -2.45
N THR A 88 14.00 -9.76 -2.95
CA THR A 88 13.42 -10.24 -4.19
C THR A 88 14.33 -9.76 -5.33
N ASN A 89 15.27 -10.61 -5.74
CA ASN A 89 15.96 -10.44 -7.01
C ASN A 89 14.90 -10.43 -8.13
N PRO A 90 14.72 -9.33 -8.88
CA PRO A 90 13.73 -9.26 -9.95
C PRO A 90 14.15 -10.03 -11.22
N ASP A 91 15.29 -10.71 -11.21
CA ASP A 91 15.78 -11.48 -12.35
C ASP A 91 15.26 -12.93 -12.28
N THR A 92 14.01 -13.13 -12.65
CA THR A 92 13.62 -14.40 -13.26
C THR A 92 12.92 -14.09 -14.58
N ASP A 93 13.79 -14.03 -15.59
CA ASP A 93 13.52 -14.16 -17.01
C ASP A 93 12.34 -15.10 -17.29
N CYS A 94 11.21 -14.52 -17.73
CA CYS A 94 10.17 -15.28 -18.40
C CYS A 94 10.55 -15.37 -19.89
N GLN A 95 11.43 -16.31 -20.22
CA GLN A 95 11.51 -16.83 -21.58
C GLN A 95 10.20 -17.59 -21.88
N ILE A 96 9.45 -17.10 -22.87
CA ILE A 96 8.52 -17.91 -23.66
C ILE A 96 9.27 -18.36 -24.91
#